data_AF-A0A920HUU7-F1
#
_entry.id   AF-A0A920HUU7-F1
#
_cell.length_a   1.000
_cell.length_b   1.000
_cell.length_c   1.000
_cell.angle_alpha   90.00
_cell.angle_beta   90.00
_cell.angle_gamma   90.00
#
_symmetry.space_group_name_H-M   'P 1'
#
loop_
_entity.id
_entity.type
_entity.pdbx_description
1 polymer ?
#
loop_
_entity_poly.entity_id
_entity_poly.type
_entity_poly.pdbx_seq_one_letter_code
_entity_poly.pdbx_strand_id
1 'polypeptide(L)'
;MTLSYKEINKILNLEFSSDYYQWNDNEISHMPNLFLSIVPKVNLRDKIILSPSIKFIGPQKAYLKETKSLPSRTYIDAKLDYKYNNKLNATIEFNNVLNIKKEIWRDYKDIGFSGLIMLTWSF
;
A
#
# COMPACT_ATOMS: atom_id res chain seq x y z
N MET A 1 26.64 3.33 -20.05
CA MET A 1 26.25 2.15 -19.24
C MET A 1 24.83 1.79 -19.64
N THR A 2 24.68 0.86 -20.58
CA THR A 2 23.39 0.48 -21.18
C THR A 2 22.87 -0.75 -20.45
N LEU A 3 21.91 -0.56 -19.53
CA LEU A 3 21.25 -1.66 -18.84
C LEU A 3 20.24 -2.32 -19.77
N SER A 4 20.31 -3.64 -19.91
CA SER A 4 19.38 -4.43 -20.72
C SER A 4 18.04 -4.62 -20.00
N TYR A 5 16.93 -4.70 -20.74
CA TYR A 5 15.56 -4.91 -20.21
C TYR A 5 15.45 -6.12 -19.25
N LYS A 6 16.23 -7.20 -19.50
CA LYS A 6 16.29 -8.36 -18.61
C LYS A 6 16.98 -8.08 -17.26
N GLU A 7 17.93 -7.17 -17.21
CA GLU A 7 18.63 -6.78 -15.98
C GLU A 7 17.78 -5.80 -15.16
N ILE A 8 17.00 -4.93 -15.83
CA ILE A 8 16.05 -4.04 -15.17
C ILE A 8 15.00 -4.85 -14.39
N ASN A 9 14.43 -5.90 -14.96
CA ASN A 9 13.47 -6.76 -14.27
C ASN A 9 14.03 -7.50 -13.03
N LYS A 10 15.36 -7.63 -12.91
CA LYS A 10 16.00 -8.21 -11.70
C LYS A 10 16.14 -7.18 -10.58
N ILE A 11 16.26 -5.90 -10.92
CA ILE A 11 16.49 -4.80 -9.97
C ILE A 11 15.18 -4.08 -9.63
N LEU A 12 14.27 -3.95 -10.59
CA LEU A 12 13.01 -3.24 -10.44
C LEU A 12 11.86 -4.13 -10.89
N ASN A 13 10.90 -4.33 -10.01
CA ASN A 13 9.59 -4.88 -10.31
C ASN A 13 8.54 -3.80 -10.02
N LEU A 14 7.52 -3.69 -10.86
CA LEU A 14 6.44 -2.73 -10.69
C LEU A 14 5.11 -3.45 -10.76
N GLU A 15 4.38 -3.42 -9.65
CA GLU A 15 3.01 -3.91 -9.58
C GLU A 15 2.05 -2.73 -9.64
N PHE A 16 1.07 -2.80 -10.54
CA PHE A 16 0.00 -1.81 -10.68
C PHE A 16 -1.35 -2.51 -10.67
N SER A 17 -2.27 -2.02 -9.85
CA SER A 17 -3.67 -2.44 -9.81
C SER A 17 -4.59 -1.24 -9.88
N SER A 18 -5.70 -1.40 -10.61
CA SER A 18 -6.72 -0.37 -10.77
C SER A 18 -8.08 -1.04 -10.89
N ASP A 19 -8.94 -0.79 -9.91
CA ASP A 19 -10.30 -1.31 -9.89
C ASP A 19 -11.28 -0.14 -9.98
N TYR A 20 -12.19 -0.21 -10.95
CA TYR A 20 -13.30 0.74 -11.09
C TYR A 20 -14.62 -0.01 -11.00
N TYR A 21 -15.50 0.48 -10.13
CA TYR A 21 -16.81 -0.10 -9.88
C TYR A 21 -17.89 0.94 -10.16
N GLN A 22 -18.82 0.57 -11.03
CA GLN A 22 -20.09 1.25 -11.18
C GLN A 22 -21.12 0.48 -10.36
N TRP A 23 -21.33 0.93 -9.12
CA TRP A 23 -22.45 0.45 -8.32
C TRP A 23 -23.73 1.01 -8.95
N ASN A 24 -24.66 0.16 -9.39
CA ASN A 24 -26.00 0.57 -9.85
C ASN A 24 -26.79 1.22 -8.68
N ASP A 25 -28.12 1.35 -8.79
CA ASP A 25 -29.00 1.96 -7.78
C ASP A 25 -28.86 1.40 -6.34
N ASN A 26 -28.16 0.27 -6.17
CA ASN A 26 -27.73 -0.26 -4.89
C ASN A 26 -26.31 0.23 -4.57
N GLU A 27 -26.16 1.50 -4.24
CA GLU A 27 -24.89 2.05 -3.79
C GLU A 27 -24.42 1.31 -2.54
N ILE A 28 -23.25 0.68 -2.55
CA ILE A 28 -22.80 -0.18 -1.45
C ILE A 28 -22.03 0.65 -0.41
N SER A 29 -22.38 0.49 0.87
CA SER A 29 -21.70 1.20 1.96
C SER A 29 -20.22 0.83 2.02
N HIS A 30 -19.36 1.82 2.28
CA HIS A 30 -17.90 1.69 2.43
C HIS A 30 -17.15 1.12 1.22
N MET A 31 -17.82 0.96 0.08
CA MET A 31 -17.17 0.54 -1.16
C MET A 31 -16.81 1.77 -2.00
N PRO A 32 -15.53 1.93 -2.42
CA PRO A 32 -15.14 3.02 -3.30
C PRO A 32 -15.47 2.66 -4.75
N ASN A 33 -15.73 3.66 -5.57
CA ASN A 33 -15.89 3.44 -7.02
C ASN A 33 -14.55 3.30 -7.74
N LEU A 34 -13.46 3.76 -7.11
CA LEU A 34 -12.11 3.71 -7.67
C LEU A 34 -11.11 3.30 -6.60
N PHE A 35 -10.32 2.29 -6.91
CA PHE A 35 -9.17 1.86 -6.12
C PHE A 35 -7.95 1.80 -7.03
N LEU A 36 -6.86 2.45 -6.65
CA LEU A 36 -5.58 2.39 -7.37
C LEU A 36 -4.48 1.95 -6.40
N SER A 37 -3.60 1.07 -6.85
CA SER A 37 -2.45 0.62 -6.08
C SER A 37 -1.22 0.53 -6.98
N ILE A 38 -0.14 1.17 -6.58
CA ILE A 38 1.17 1.13 -7.25
C ILE A 38 2.19 0.66 -6.23
N VAL A 39 2.90 -0.43 -6.52
CA VAL A 39 3.91 -1.03 -5.65
C VAL A 39 5.19 -1.29 -6.45
N PRO A 40 6.09 -0.30 -6.57
CA PRO A 40 7.43 -0.55 -7.06
C PRO A 40 8.23 -1.32 -6.00
N LYS A 41 8.99 -2.31 -6.45
CA LYS A 41 9.92 -3.09 -5.64
C LYS A 41 11.31 -2.99 -6.25
N VAL A 42 12.25 -2.45 -5.50
CA VAL A 42 13.64 -2.31 -5.90
C VAL A 42 14.48 -3.31 -5.12
N ASN A 43 15.08 -4.27 -5.82
CA ASN A 43 16.01 -5.24 -5.27
C ASN A 43 17.46 -4.79 -5.54
N LEU A 44 18.18 -4.48 -4.46
CA LEU A 44 19.58 -4.14 -4.47
C LEU A 44 20.40 -5.33 -3.99
N ARG A 45 21.12 -5.94 -4.93
CA ARG A 45 22.08 -7.04 -4.71
C ARG A 45 21.48 -8.26 -3.99
N ASP A 46 20.20 -8.54 -4.17
CA ASP A 46 19.49 -9.68 -3.56
C ASP A 46 19.55 -9.72 -2.03
N LYS A 47 19.84 -8.56 -1.41
CA LYS A 47 19.99 -8.39 0.04
C LYS A 47 19.09 -7.31 0.58
N ILE A 48 18.94 -6.19 -0.13
CA ILE A 48 18.12 -5.06 0.32
C ILE A 48 16.97 -4.92 -0.67
N ILE A 49 15.74 -5.12 -0.20
CA ILE A 49 14.54 -4.99 -1.01
C ILE A 49 13.73 -3.82 -0.46
N LEU A 50 13.60 -2.77 -1.26
CA LEU A 50 12.82 -1.57 -0.95
C LEU A 50 11.49 -1.64 -1.72
N SER A 51 10.38 -1.63 -1.00
CA SER A 51 9.03 -1.75 -1.54
C SER A 51 8.14 -0.59 -1.04
N PRO A 52 8.24 0.62 -1.63
CA PRO A 52 7.22 1.64 -1.45
C PRO A 52 5.88 1.16 -2.00
N SER A 53 4.78 1.69 -1.47
CA SER A 53 3.46 1.54 -2.07
C SER A 53 2.68 2.84 -1.99
N ILE A 54 1.91 3.12 -3.04
CA ILE A 54 0.97 4.23 -3.10
C ILE A 54 -0.40 3.61 -3.34
N LYS A 55 -1.34 3.87 -2.44
CA LYS A 55 -2.72 3.40 -2.54
C LYS A 55 -3.65 4.59 -2.56
N PHE A 56 -4.55 4.66 -3.53
CA PHE A 56 -5.63 5.62 -3.57
C PHE A 56 -6.97 4.91 -3.42
N ILE A 57 -7.76 5.38 -2.47
CA ILE A 57 -9.12 4.94 -2.20
C ILE A 57 -10.02 6.12 -2.50
N GLY A 58 -10.92 5.95 -3.47
CA GLY A 58 -11.92 6.94 -3.83
C GLY A 58 -12.87 7.28 -2.66
N PRO A 59 -13.70 8.32 -2.82
CA PRO A 59 -14.74 8.62 -1.84
C PRO A 59 -15.69 7.41 -1.70
N GLN A 60 -16.26 7.26 -0.51
CA GLN A 60 -17.16 6.16 -0.18
C GLN A 60 -18.37 6.70 0.56
N LYS A 61 -19.49 5.99 0.51
CA LYS A 61 -20.62 6.29 1.40
C LYS A 61 -20.35 5.72 2.78
N ALA A 62 -20.66 6.48 3.82
CA ALA A 62 -20.58 5.97 5.17
C ALA A 62 -21.77 5.03 5.50
N TYR A 63 -22.92 5.18 4.81
CA TYR A 63 -24.10 4.33 4.96
C TYR A 63 -24.98 4.35 3.69
N LEU A 64 -25.80 3.31 3.49
CA LEU A 64 -26.75 3.17 2.37
C LEU A 64 -27.85 4.24 2.33
N LYS A 65 -28.20 4.84 3.47
CA LYS A 65 -29.37 5.74 3.62
C LYS A 65 -29.02 7.17 4.05
N GLU A 66 -27.74 7.49 4.23
CA GLU A 66 -27.30 8.83 4.65
C GLU A 66 -26.44 9.50 3.56
N THR A 67 -26.44 10.83 3.55
CA THR A 67 -25.61 11.67 2.68
C THR A 67 -24.16 11.82 3.17
N LYS A 68 -23.82 11.29 4.35
CA LYS A 68 -22.44 11.38 4.89
C LYS A 68 -21.51 10.49 4.05
N SER A 69 -20.53 11.12 3.41
CA SER A 69 -19.49 10.45 2.63
C SER A 69 -18.17 10.42 3.40
N LEU A 70 -17.46 9.28 3.33
CA LEU A 70 -16.06 9.20 3.69
C LEU A 70 -15.23 9.84 2.56
N PRO A 71 -14.32 10.76 2.89
CA PRO A 71 -13.48 11.40 1.89
C PRO A 71 -12.51 10.41 1.25
N SER A 72 -12.01 10.73 0.05
CA SER A 72 -10.93 9.98 -0.58
C SER A 72 -9.66 9.99 0.29
N ARG A 73 -8.90 8.90 0.21
CA ARG A 73 -7.71 8.66 1.02
C ARG A 73 -6.56 8.20 0.14
N THR A 74 -5.39 8.78 0.34
CA THR A 74 -4.15 8.37 -0.32
C THR A 74 -3.16 7.95 0.75
N TYR A 75 -2.70 6.72 0.68
CA TYR A 75 -1.71 6.17 1.59
C TYR A 75 -0.39 5.98 0.84
N ILE A 76 0.69 6.34 1.52
CA ILE A 76 2.05 5.99 1.10
C ILE A 76 2.63 5.13 2.21
N ASP A 77 2.97 3.90 1.87
CA ASP A 77 3.65 2.97 2.76
C ASP A 77 5.05 2.69 2.20
N ALA A 78 5.99 2.30 3.05
CA ALA A 78 7.33 1.90 2.65
C ALA A 78 7.78 0.69 3.45
N LYS A 79 8.26 -0.34 2.76
CA LYS A 79 8.83 -1.53 3.36
C LYS A 79 10.29 -1.71 2.94
N LEU A 80 11.15 -2.02 3.89
CA LEU A 80 12.55 -2.34 3.69
C LEU A 80 12.84 -3.72 4.26
N ASP A 81 13.17 -4.67 3.41
CA ASP A 81 13.62 -6.00 3.80
C ASP A 81 15.15 -6.09 3.62
N TYR A 82 15.83 -6.60 4.64
CA TYR A 82 17.24 -6.93 4.62
C TYR A 82 17.45 -8.42 4.86
N LYS A 83 17.91 -9.11 3.83
CA LYS A 83 18.30 -10.52 3.88
C LYS A 83 19.77 -10.63 4.29
N TYR A 84 20.01 -10.96 5.56
CA TYR A 84 21.38 -11.14 6.05
C TYR A 84 21.98 -12.45 5.51
N ASN A 85 21.23 -13.55 5.62
CA ASN A 85 21.56 -14.85 5.04
C ASN A 85 20.26 -15.62 4.71
N ASN A 86 20.35 -16.90 4.34
CA ASN A 86 19.15 -17.69 4.01
C ASN A 86 18.27 -18.04 5.22
N LYS A 87 18.71 -17.71 6.44
CA LYS A 87 18.04 -18.04 7.71
C LYS A 87 17.57 -16.82 8.48
N LEU A 88 18.22 -15.67 8.32
CA LEU A 88 17.96 -14.44 9.08
C LEU A 88 17.59 -13.29 8.14
N ASN A 89 16.41 -12.73 8.37
CA ASN A 89 15.90 -11.56 7.70
C ASN A 89 15.46 -10.50 8.71
N ALA A 90 15.64 -9.24 8.35
CA ALA A 90 15.11 -8.10 9.08
C ALA A 90 14.18 -7.32 8.17
N THR A 91 13.04 -6.87 8.69
CA THR A 91 12.05 -6.10 7.95
C THR A 91 11.69 -4.86 8.74
N ILE A 92 11.64 -3.71 8.07
CA ILE A 92 11.14 -2.45 8.61
C ILE A 92 10.01 -1.98 7.72
N GLU A 93 8.85 -1.71 8.31
CA GLU A 93 7.66 -1.20 7.60
C GLU A 93 7.26 0.14 8.19
N PHE A 94 6.96 1.09 7.32
CA PHE A 94 6.37 2.38 7.62
C PHE A 94 5.03 2.46 6.90
N ASN A 95 3.94 2.49 7.66
CA ASN A 95 2.60 2.61 7.12
C ASN A 95 2.13 4.05 7.25
N ASN A 96 1.42 4.55 6.24
CA ASN A 96 0.83 5.88 6.22
C ASN A 96 1.85 6.99 6.54
N VAL A 97 2.93 7.06 5.74
CA VAL A 97 4.05 8.02 5.86
C VAL A 97 3.56 9.48 5.87
N LEU A 98 2.46 9.76 5.17
CA LEU A 98 1.84 11.09 5.14
C LEU A 98 0.97 11.41 6.37
N ASN A 99 0.85 10.48 7.32
CA ASN A 99 0.08 10.61 8.55
C ASN A 99 -1.38 11.05 8.33
N ILE A 100 -2.04 10.46 7.33
CA ILE A 100 -3.44 10.75 7.00
C ILE A 100 -4.35 10.17 8.10
N LYS A 101 -5.15 11.02 8.76
CA LYS A 101 -6.07 10.66 9.87
C LYS A 101 -7.54 10.83 9.53
N LYS A 102 -7.90 10.57 8.26
CA LYS A 102 -9.28 10.65 7.77
C LYS A 102 -10.12 9.50 8.34
N GLU A 103 -11.44 9.66 8.32
CA GLU A 103 -12.37 8.60 8.73
C GLU A 103 -12.26 7.40 7.78
N ILE A 104 -12.03 6.22 8.35
CA ILE A 104 -12.04 4.93 7.64
C ILE A 104 -13.41 4.28 7.73
N TRP A 105 -14.10 4.53 8.83
CA TRP A 105 -15.51 4.24 9.09
C TRP A 105 -16.09 5.48 9.77
N ARG A 106 -17.41 5.59 9.81
CA ARG A 106 -18.07 6.70 10.49
C ARG A 106 -17.59 6.79 11.93
N ASP A 107 -17.05 7.94 12.29
CA ASP A 107 -16.56 8.25 13.63
C ASP A 107 -15.34 7.40 14.08
N TYR A 108 -14.78 6.57 13.19
CA TYR A 108 -13.50 5.88 13.37
C TYR A 108 -12.45 6.45 12.42
N LYS A 109 -11.44 7.10 13.01
CA LYS A 109 -10.32 7.67 12.27
C LYS A 109 -9.20 6.66 12.10
N ASP A 110 -8.47 6.83 11.02
CA ASP A 110 -7.21 6.14 10.82
C ASP A 110 -6.22 6.44 11.96
N ILE A 111 -5.41 5.45 12.33
CA ILE A 111 -4.38 5.55 13.36
C ILE A 111 -3.31 6.58 12.95
N GLY A 112 -3.12 6.78 11.65
CA GLY A 112 -2.09 7.65 11.10
C GLY A 112 -0.80 6.89 10.84
N PHE A 113 0.33 7.60 10.92
CA PHE A 113 1.65 7.01 10.72
C PHE A 113 1.93 5.93 11.77
N SER A 114 2.44 4.78 11.31
CA SER A 114 2.93 3.71 12.19
C SER A 114 4.16 3.03 11.61
N GLY A 115 4.97 2.44 12.49
CA GLY A 115 6.17 1.72 12.12
C GLY A 115 6.22 0.33 12.76
N LEU A 116 6.75 -0.65 12.04
CA LEU A 116 6.96 -2.02 12.50
C LEU A 116 8.39 -2.44 12.19
N ILE A 117 9.05 -3.09 13.15
CA ILE A 117 10.35 -3.74 12.94
C ILE A 117 10.16 -5.21 13.28
N MET A 118 10.59 -6.08 12.37
CA MET A 118 10.47 -7.53 12.50
C MET A 118 11.83 -8.19 12.23
N LEU A 119 12.17 -9.18 13.05
CA LEU A 119 13.30 -10.08 12.82
C LEU A 119 12.75 -11.49 12.64
N THR A 120 13.14 -12.15 11.55
CA THR A 120 12.69 -13.50 11.23
C THR A 120 13.89 -14.42 11.16
N TRP A 121 13.83 -15.53 11.91
CA TRP A 121 14.83 -16.58 11.90
C TRP A 121 14.18 -17.91 11.48
N SER A 122 14.81 -18.63 10.57
CA SER A 122 14.38 -19.94 10.05
C SER A 122 15.49 -20.97 10.25
N PHE A 123 15.13 -22.17 10.70
CA PHE A 123 16.06 -23.24 11.07
C PHE A 123 16.34 -24.21 9.92
#